data_AF-A0A6V2NDS0-F1
#
_entry.id   AF-A0A6V2NDS0-F1
#
_cell.length_a   1.000
_cell.length_b   1.000
_cell.length_c   1.000
_cell.angle_alpha   90.00
_cell.angle_beta   90.00
_cell.angle_gamma   90.00
#
_symmetry.space_group_name_H-M   'P 1'
#
loop_
_entity.id
_entity.type
_entity.pdbx_description
1 polymer ?
#
loop_
_entity_poly.entity_id
_entity_poly.type
_entity_poly.pdbx_seq_one_letter_code
_entity_poly.pdbx_strand_id
1 'polypeptide(L)'
;MLVLLVHLSCGVASPLAPPRVNDATIAKARAYFALGNRVPQQLGPTNAADLREALSEDFEFVAPLVGPLGKEALIGATASLDLEAAIPDFDARYHDFRIDADDPNRVWCTMRCRGTHTGTLNFGGIQAEAKSPPVAFESPPEAVSLRFDGAGKLREITTGYPMDRRVGTTGGLGGLFGVLEGIGVPLPPVVTRSCGDLLGPALRLLRLAPPPPEPSLLEVPRLATSDALSEERLLELCAALLETDYGAERPELLADSFTFTGPVVGPLRKAEFLSSYGESNLREAFPDLEYSYRDVRVCPFDVNRVWYTYSRSGTHSATLRLLGSSYPPTGKRWEAPPECGSAQFDTEGRCVALTGGYVMDRRMGNTEGLGGLFGMCVALGIPTPYPAWLVRTPQQNWQRLLASR
;
A
#
# COMPACT_ATOMS: atom_id res chain seq x y z
N MET A 1 46.48 19.42 9.01
CA MET A 1 46.30 18.62 7.78
C MET A 1 46.06 17.19 8.21
N LEU A 2 44.83 16.86 8.60
CA LEU A 2 44.44 15.53 9.07
C LEU A 2 43.55 14.92 7.99
N VAL A 3 44.07 13.88 7.34
CA VAL A 3 43.42 13.17 6.24
C VAL A 3 42.22 12.42 6.80
N LEU A 4 41.01 12.87 6.45
CA LEU A 4 39.77 12.13 6.69
C LEU A 4 39.72 10.98 5.67
N LEU A 5 40.15 9.80 6.10
CA LEU A 5 39.94 8.54 5.41
C LEU A 5 38.43 8.24 5.40
N VAL A 6 37.74 8.72 4.37
CA VAL A 6 36.42 8.20 4.01
C VAL A 6 36.63 6.75 3.60
N HIS A 7 36.30 5.84 4.50
CA HIS A 7 36.25 4.42 4.20
C HIS A 7 35.22 4.20 3.10
N LEU A 8 35.70 3.96 1.88
CA LEU A 8 35.02 3.11 0.91
C LEU A 8 35.09 1.68 1.45
N SER A 9 34.31 1.39 2.49
CA SER A 9 33.97 0.02 2.82
C SER A 9 32.97 -0.43 1.76
N CYS A 10 33.37 -1.39 0.93
CA CYS A 10 32.44 -2.40 0.43
C CYS A 10 31.85 -3.12 1.67
N GLY A 11 30.95 -2.44 2.37
CA GLY A 11 30.26 -2.96 3.53
C GLY A 11 29.22 -3.94 3.04
N VAL A 12 29.25 -5.14 3.59
CA VAL A 12 28.09 -6.03 3.55
C VAL A 12 26.92 -5.23 4.12
N ALA A 13 25.86 -5.06 3.35
CA ALA A 13 24.67 -4.34 3.80
C ALA A 13 24.19 -4.92 5.13
N SER A 14 23.77 -4.07 6.06
CA SER A 14 23.20 -4.51 7.32
C SER A 14 21.96 -5.36 7.03
N PRO A 15 21.82 -6.53 7.67
CA PRO A 15 20.69 -7.40 7.38
C PRO A 15 19.39 -6.69 7.76
N LEU A 16 18.50 -6.54 6.76
CA LEU A 16 17.18 -5.98 6.98
C LEU A 16 16.37 -6.89 7.92
N ALA A 17 15.57 -6.28 8.79
CA ALA A 17 14.81 -7.05 9.78
C ALA A 17 13.76 -7.95 9.10
N PRO A 18 13.81 -9.28 9.33
CA PRO A 18 12.80 -10.19 8.80
C PRO A 18 11.45 -9.98 9.51
N PRO A 19 10.35 -10.56 8.97
CA PRO A 19 9.04 -10.48 9.61
C PRO A 19 9.05 -11.08 11.03
N ARG A 20 8.37 -10.41 11.97
CA ARG A 20 8.17 -10.96 13.32
C ARG A 20 7.05 -12.00 13.29
N VAL A 21 7.23 -13.09 14.04
CA VAL A 21 6.28 -14.21 14.08
C VAL A 21 5.80 -14.45 15.51
N ASN A 22 4.49 -14.65 15.67
CA ASN A 22 3.88 -15.22 16.86
C ASN A 22 2.79 -16.19 16.38
N ASP A 23 3.09 -17.48 16.44
CA ASP A 23 2.25 -18.53 15.87
C ASP A 23 0.84 -18.53 16.47
N ALA A 24 0.70 -18.23 17.76
CA ALA A 24 -0.60 -18.21 18.42
C ALA A 24 -1.48 -17.06 17.90
N THR A 25 -0.95 -15.85 17.80
CA THR A 25 -1.71 -14.70 17.28
C THR A 25 -1.98 -14.84 15.78
N ILE A 26 -1.01 -15.36 15.00
CA ILE A 26 -1.20 -15.65 13.58
C ILE A 26 -2.26 -16.73 13.36
N ALA A 27 -2.28 -17.78 14.19
CA ALA A 27 -3.31 -18.81 14.14
C ALA A 27 -4.71 -18.24 14.37
N LYS A 28 -4.88 -17.26 15.28
CA LYS A 28 -6.16 -16.54 15.45
C LYS A 28 -6.60 -15.82 14.18
N ALA A 29 -5.67 -15.13 13.51
CA ALA A 29 -5.98 -14.45 12.25
C ALA A 29 -6.40 -15.44 11.15
N ARG A 30 -5.67 -16.56 11.02
CA ARG A 30 -6.03 -17.62 10.06
C ARG A 30 -7.38 -18.25 10.38
N ALA A 31 -7.66 -18.52 11.66
CA ALA A 31 -8.94 -19.05 12.10
C ALA A 31 -10.07 -18.08 11.76
N TYR A 32 -9.91 -16.78 12.04
CA TYR A 32 -10.89 -15.76 11.66
C TYR A 32 -11.18 -15.78 10.16
N PHE A 33 -10.16 -15.79 9.30
CA PHE A 33 -10.36 -15.84 7.84
C PHE A 33 -10.95 -17.16 7.33
N ALA A 34 -10.94 -18.22 8.13
CA ALA A 34 -11.54 -19.50 7.78
C ALA A 34 -13.01 -19.62 8.22
N LEU A 35 -13.49 -18.75 9.12
CA LEU A 35 -14.86 -18.78 9.62
C LEU A 35 -15.87 -18.63 8.49
N GLY A 36 -16.76 -19.61 8.38
CA GLY A 36 -17.85 -19.59 7.41
C GLY A 36 -17.41 -19.58 5.95
N ASN A 37 -16.17 -20.01 5.63
CA ASN A 37 -15.69 -20.09 4.25
C ASN A 37 -16.51 -21.08 3.42
N ARG A 38 -17.01 -20.60 2.28
CA ARG A 38 -17.76 -21.38 1.28
C ARG A 38 -17.08 -21.41 -0.10
N VAL A 39 -15.91 -20.78 -0.19
CA VAL A 39 -15.01 -20.70 -1.35
C VAL A 39 -13.58 -20.90 -0.84
N PRO A 40 -12.56 -21.11 -1.70
CA PRO A 40 -11.18 -21.37 -1.26
C PRO A 40 -10.68 -20.49 -0.11
N GLN A 41 -10.83 -19.16 -0.22
CA GLN A 41 -10.63 -18.21 0.88
C GLN A 41 -11.54 -16.98 0.69
N GLN A 42 -12.43 -16.67 1.65
CA GLN A 42 -13.26 -15.45 1.62
C GLN A 42 -12.52 -14.23 2.17
N LEU A 43 -13.19 -13.08 2.21
CA LEU A 43 -12.70 -11.84 2.84
C LEU A 43 -12.85 -11.80 4.38
N GLY A 44 -13.00 -12.97 5.02
CA GLY A 44 -13.48 -13.14 6.39
C GLY A 44 -14.92 -13.70 6.45
N PRO A 45 -15.50 -13.89 7.65
CA PRO A 45 -16.87 -14.37 7.80
C PRO A 45 -17.86 -13.34 7.24
N THR A 46 -18.79 -13.81 6.42
CA THR A 46 -19.85 -12.95 5.82
C THR A 46 -21.22 -13.17 6.45
N ASN A 47 -21.37 -14.12 7.39
CA ASN A 47 -22.63 -14.36 8.09
C ASN A 47 -22.64 -13.65 9.46
N ALA A 48 -23.84 -13.23 9.86
CA ALA A 48 -24.02 -12.43 11.07
C ALA A 48 -23.73 -13.18 12.39
N ALA A 49 -23.83 -14.52 12.41
CA ALA A 49 -23.57 -15.30 13.62
C ALA A 49 -22.07 -15.31 13.94
N ASP A 50 -21.25 -15.71 12.97
CA ASP A 50 -19.78 -15.74 13.11
C ASP A 50 -19.22 -14.35 13.40
N LEU A 51 -19.73 -13.31 12.72
CA LEU A 51 -19.33 -11.93 13.00
C LEU A 51 -19.68 -11.49 14.42
N ARG A 52 -20.87 -11.83 14.95
CA ARG A 52 -21.22 -11.43 16.33
C ARG A 52 -20.35 -12.11 17.37
N GLU A 53 -19.97 -13.36 17.12
CA GLU A 53 -19.10 -14.13 18.01
C GLU A 53 -17.66 -13.60 17.97
N ALA A 54 -17.10 -13.43 16.76
CA ALA A 54 -15.69 -13.12 16.55
C ALA A 54 -15.32 -11.66 16.86
N LEU A 55 -16.24 -10.71 16.67
CA LEU A 55 -15.96 -9.28 16.82
C LEU A 55 -16.14 -8.79 18.27
N SER A 56 -15.22 -7.97 18.77
CA SER A 56 -15.37 -7.26 20.05
C SER A 56 -16.51 -6.25 20.00
N GLU A 57 -17.04 -5.85 21.16
CA GLU A 57 -18.14 -4.86 21.21
C GLU A 57 -17.71 -3.47 20.70
N ASP A 58 -16.44 -3.11 20.89
CA ASP A 58 -15.84 -1.87 20.41
C ASP A 58 -15.12 -2.01 19.05
N PHE A 59 -15.53 -3.00 18.25
CA PHE A 59 -14.87 -3.32 16.99
C PHE A 59 -14.90 -2.17 15.98
N GLU A 60 -13.79 -2.00 15.24
CA GLU A 60 -13.65 -1.03 14.14
C GLU A 60 -13.16 -1.69 12.83
N PHE A 61 -13.87 -1.42 11.73
CA PHE A 61 -13.45 -1.73 10.36
C PHE A 61 -13.00 -0.47 9.62
N VAL A 62 -11.84 -0.55 8.95
CA VAL A 62 -11.29 0.59 8.19
C VAL A 62 -10.66 0.15 6.87
N ALA A 63 -11.09 0.78 5.79
CA ALA A 63 -10.53 0.63 4.46
C ALA A 63 -10.10 2.00 3.89
N PRO A 64 -9.40 2.05 2.74
CA PRO A 64 -9.02 3.33 2.14
C PRO A 64 -10.21 4.24 1.83
N LEU A 65 -11.31 3.67 1.35
CA LEU A 65 -12.50 4.40 0.90
C LEU A 65 -13.68 4.35 1.89
N VAL A 66 -13.66 3.41 2.85
CA VAL A 66 -14.79 3.11 3.74
C VAL A 66 -14.33 3.10 5.19
N GLY A 67 -15.23 3.52 6.08
CA GLY A 67 -15.06 3.49 7.51
C GLY A 67 -14.45 4.76 8.11
N PRO A 68 -14.30 4.81 9.44
CA PRO A 68 -14.53 3.71 10.39
C PRO A 68 -15.98 3.19 10.42
N LEU A 69 -16.17 1.87 10.49
CA LEU A 69 -17.46 1.22 10.72
C LEU A 69 -17.41 0.40 12.01
N GLY A 70 -18.45 0.50 12.84
CA GLY A 70 -18.62 -0.35 14.02
C GLY A 70 -19.15 -1.75 13.69
N LYS A 71 -19.18 -2.62 14.71
CA LYS A 71 -19.65 -4.02 14.63
C LYS A 71 -20.95 -4.22 13.83
N GLU A 72 -22.04 -3.58 14.24
CA GLU A 72 -23.35 -3.77 13.60
C GLU A 72 -23.39 -3.18 12.17
N ALA A 73 -22.64 -2.11 11.90
CA ALA A 73 -22.56 -1.54 10.56
C ALA A 73 -21.82 -2.47 9.59
N LEU A 74 -20.75 -3.15 10.04
CA LEU A 74 -20.06 -4.15 9.24
C LEU A 74 -20.96 -5.37 8.98
N ILE A 75 -21.66 -5.87 10.00
CA ILE A 75 -22.61 -6.99 9.85
C ILE A 75 -23.69 -6.64 8.82
N GLY A 76 -24.31 -5.47 8.94
CA GLY A 76 -25.32 -5.02 7.98
C GLY A 76 -24.79 -4.88 6.55
N ALA A 77 -23.52 -4.49 6.37
CA ALA A 77 -22.91 -4.32 5.06
C ALA A 77 -22.50 -5.64 4.38
N THR A 78 -22.24 -6.70 5.15
CA THR A 78 -21.64 -7.95 4.65
C THR A 78 -22.60 -9.15 4.70
N ALA A 79 -23.68 -9.08 5.48
CA ALA A 79 -24.60 -10.21 5.66
C ALA A 79 -25.26 -10.74 4.38
N SER A 80 -25.40 -9.90 3.34
CA SER A 80 -25.96 -10.31 2.04
C SER A 80 -24.91 -10.79 1.03
N LEU A 81 -23.63 -10.76 1.39
CA LEU A 81 -22.55 -11.15 0.50
C LEU A 81 -22.44 -12.68 0.39
N ASP A 82 -22.82 -13.20 -0.77
CA ASP A 82 -22.66 -14.60 -1.13
C ASP A 82 -21.62 -14.78 -2.22
N LEU A 83 -20.36 -15.03 -1.82
CA LEU A 83 -19.27 -15.24 -2.77
C LEU A 83 -19.35 -16.60 -3.45
N GLU A 84 -19.88 -17.63 -2.79
CA GLU A 84 -20.00 -18.97 -3.37
C GLU A 84 -20.95 -18.97 -4.57
N ALA A 85 -22.11 -18.33 -4.42
CA ALA A 85 -23.08 -18.22 -5.50
C ALA A 85 -22.59 -17.31 -6.65
N ALA A 86 -21.91 -16.22 -6.33
CA ALA A 86 -21.51 -15.22 -7.33
C ALA A 86 -20.17 -15.55 -8.03
N ILE A 87 -19.20 -16.08 -7.28
CA ILE A 87 -17.80 -16.27 -7.65
C ILE A 87 -17.28 -17.56 -6.97
N PRO A 88 -17.72 -18.75 -7.42
CA PRO A 88 -17.44 -20.02 -6.73
C PRO A 88 -15.95 -20.38 -6.63
N ASP A 89 -15.11 -19.81 -7.50
CA ASP A 89 -13.65 -19.95 -7.49
C ASP A 89 -12.93 -18.80 -6.75
N PHE A 90 -13.66 -17.99 -5.96
CA PHE A 90 -13.09 -16.85 -5.25
C PHE A 90 -12.00 -17.28 -4.27
N ASP A 91 -10.83 -16.66 -4.41
CA ASP A 91 -9.66 -16.95 -3.58
C ASP A 91 -9.00 -15.63 -3.17
N ALA A 92 -9.14 -15.27 -1.89
CA ALA A 92 -8.49 -14.09 -1.31
C ALA A 92 -6.94 -14.18 -1.30
N ARG A 93 -6.39 -15.41 -1.38
CA ARG A 93 -4.95 -15.68 -1.34
C ARG A 93 -4.23 -14.95 -0.19
N TYR A 94 -4.68 -15.11 1.05
CA TYR A 94 -3.97 -14.54 2.20
C TYR A 94 -2.60 -15.18 2.39
N HIS A 95 -1.56 -14.35 2.50
CA HIS A 95 -0.17 -14.76 2.68
C HIS A 95 0.59 -13.73 3.53
N ASP A 96 1.88 -13.97 3.80
CA ASP A 96 2.77 -13.06 4.53
C ASP A 96 2.26 -12.60 5.90
N PHE A 97 1.70 -13.54 6.66
CA PHE A 97 1.26 -13.30 8.03
C PHE A 97 2.45 -12.98 8.93
N ARG A 98 2.37 -11.85 9.63
CA ARG A 98 3.44 -11.33 10.49
C ARG A 98 2.87 -10.45 11.58
N ILE A 99 3.64 -10.27 12.65
CA ILE A 99 3.25 -9.46 13.80
C ILE A 99 3.72 -8.02 13.60
N ASP A 100 2.86 -7.06 13.94
CA ASP A 100 3.23 -5.65 13.97
C ASP A 100 4.41 -5.44 14.94
N ALA A 101 5.38 -4.60 14.54
CA ALA A 101 6.57 -4.35 15.34
C ALA A 101 6.27 -3.62 16.65
N ASP A 102 5.18 -2.85 16.69
CA ASP A 102 4.82 -1.99 17.81
C ASP A 102 3.56 -2.50 18.54
N ASP A 103 2.82 -3.45 17.96
CA ASP A 103 1.65 -4.08 18.59
C ASP A 103 1.64 -5.62 18.44
N PRO A 104 1.97 -6.39 19.51
CA PRO A 104 2.02 -7.84 19.45
C PRO A 104 0.65 -8.52 19.26
N ASN A 105 -0.45 -7.78 19.44
CA ASN A 105 -1.81 -8.27 19.21
C ASN A 105 -2.32 -7.96 17.80
N ARG A 106 -1.52 -7.26 16.99
CA ARG A 106 -1.83 -6.96 15.61
C ARG A 106 -1.06 -7.86 14.66
N VAL A 107 -1.80 -8.52 13.77
CA VAL A 107 -1.28 -9.33 12.67
C VAL A 107 -1.45 -8.53 11.39
N TRP A 108 -0.40 -8.41 10.60
CA TRP A 108 -0.46 -8.01 9.20
C TRP A 108 -0.46 -9.25 8.31
N CYS A 109 -1.19 -9.21 7.21
CA CYS A 109 -1.05 -10.13 6.10
C CYS A 109 -1.23 -9.38 4.78
N THR A 110 -0.90 -10.05 3.67
CA THR A 110 -1.19 -9.56 2.33
C THR A 110 -2.28 -10.44 1.72
N MET A 111 -3.19 -9.84 0.97
CA MET A 111 -4.16 -10.56 0.14
C MET A 111 -4.00 -10.18 -1.32
N ARG A 112 -4.44 -11.05 -2.23
CA ARG A 112 -4.43 -10.79 -3.67
C ARG A 112 -5.60 -11.55 -4.26
N CYS A 113 -6.79 -10.97 -4.26
CA CYS A 113 -8.01 -11.69 -4.62
C CYS A 113 -8.00 -12.09 -6.10
N ARG A 114 -8.66 -13.20 -6.42
CA ARG A 114 -9.03 -13.57 -7.79
C ARG A 114 -10.33 -14.34 -7.82
N GLY A 115 -10.95 -14.41 -8.98
CA GLY A 115 -12.10 -15.26 -9.24
C GLY A 115 -12.79 -14.90 -10.54
N THR A 116 -13.79 -15.71 -10.90
CA THR A 116 -14.59 -15.61 -12.12
C THR A 116 -16.05 -15.34 -11.74
N HIS A 117 -16.58 -14.20 -12.17
CA HIS A 117 -17.95 -13.80 -11.86
C HIS A 117 -18.96 -14.56 -12.74
N THR A 118 -19.66 -15.52 -12.12
CA THR A 118 -20.59 -16.45 -12.80
C THR A 118 -22.02 -16.37 -12.30
N GLY A 119 -22.27 -15.74 -11.14
CA GLY A 119 -23.61 -15.57 -10.57
C GLY A 119 -23.93 -14.12 -10.24
N THR A 120 -24.93 -13.91 -9.38
CA THR A 120 -25.34 -12.58 -8.92
C THR A 120 -24.60 -12.19 -7.66
N LEU A 121 -23.80 -11.12 -7.70
CA LEU A 121 -23.11 -10.56 -6.54
C LEU A 121 -23.93 -9.46 -5.87
N ASN A 122 -24.19 -9.61 -4.57
CA ASN A 122 -24.86 -8.60 -3.75
C ASN A 122 -23.88 -7.99 -2.74
N PHE A 123 -23.72 -6.66 -2.75
CA PHE A 123 -22.88 -5.97 -1.77
C PHE A 123 -23.29 -4.50 -1.62
N GLY A 124 -23.50 -4.04 -0.39
CA GLY A 124 -23.70 -2.60 -0.11
C GLY A 124 -24.88 -1.99 -0.88
N GLY A 125 -25.95 -2.76 -1.14
CA GLY A 125 -27.10 -2.34 -1.94
C GLY A 125 -26.89 -2.39 -3.46
N ILE A 126 -25.70 -2.79 -3.93
CA ILE A 126 -25.41 -3.08 -5.32
C ILE A 126 -25.74 -4.55 -5.60
N GLN A 127 -26.48 -4.79 -6.67
CA GLN A 127 -26.69 -6.11 -7.26
C GLN A 127 -26.01 -6.12 -8.64
N ALA A 128 -25.07 -7.04 -8.83
CA ALA A 128 -24.32 -7.18 -10.07
C ALA A 128 -24.56 -8.56 -10.69
N GLU A 129 -25.12 -8.59 -11.89
CA GLU A 129 -25.34 -9.82 -12.64
C GLU A 129 -24.08 -10.25 -13.40
N ALA A 130 -23.88 -11.56 -13.53
CA ALA A 130 -22.81 -12.10 -14.35
C ALA A 130 -22.97 -11.69 -15.83
N LYS A 131 -21.83 -11.39 -16.47
CA LYS A 131 -21.77 -11.08 -17.90
C LYS A 131 -21.64 -12.38 -18.71
N SER A 132 -21.98 -12.31 -19.99
CA SER A 132 -21.72 -13.38 -20.96
C SER A 132 -20.79 -12.85 -22.05
N PRO A 133 -19.55 -13.36 -22.17
CA PRO A 133 -18.94 -14.41 -21.33
C PRO A 133 -18.63 -13.93 -19.88
N PRO A 134 -18.44 -14.86 -18.92
CA PRO A 134 -18.02 -14.54 -17.55
C PRO A 134 -16.73 -13.71 -17.51
N VAL A 135 -16.62 -12.84 -16.51
CA VAL A 135 -15.45 -11.96 -16.34
C VAL A 135 -14.64 -12.42 -15.15
N ALA A 136 -13.35 -12.70 -15.39
CA ALA A 136 -12.39 -12.94 -14.33
C ALA A 136 -11.77 -11.62 -13.85
N PHE A 137 -11.46 -11.55 -12.56
CA PHE A 137 -10.73 -10.44 -11.98
C PHE A 137 -9.51 -10.92 -11.19
N GLU A 138 -8.53 -10.04 -11.06
CA GLU A 138 -7.41 -10.19 -10.14
C GLU A 138 -7.17 -8.85 -9.45
N SER A 139 -7.13 -8.83 -8.12
CA SER A 139 -6.84 -7.62 -7.36
C SER A 139 -5.33 -7.37 -7.26
N PRO A 140 -4.90 -6.11 -7.03
CA PRO A 140 -3.53 -5.83 -6.64
C PRO A 140 -3.17 -6.57 -5.33
N PRO A 141 -1.88 -6.70 -4.98
CA PRO A 141 -1.53 -7.05 -3.61
C PRO A 141 -2.05 -5.96 -2.66
N GLU A 142 -2.68 -6.38 -1.57
CA GLU A 142 -3.35 -5.50 -0.62
C GLU A 142 -2.92 -5.80 0.81
N ALA A 143 -2.68 -4.74 1.59
CA ALA A 143 -2.37 -4.86 3.01
C ALA A 143 -3.65 -5.05 3.82
N VAL A 144 -3.59 -6.00 4.76
CA VAL A 144 -4.66 -6.32 5.69
C VAL A 144 -4.07 -6.43 7.09
N SER A 145 -4.78 -5.95 8.11
CA SER A 145 -4.41 -6.19 9.50
C SER A 145 -5.60 -6.60 10.37
N LEU A 146 -5.31 -7.40 11.40
CA LEU A 146 -6.25 -7.84 12.41
C LEU A 146 -5.64 -7.56 13.77
N ARG A 147 -6.36 -6.81 14.61
CA ARG A 147 -5.96 -6.54 16.00
C ARG A 147 -6.91 -7.24 16.96
N PHE A 148 -6.38 -8.09 17.82
CA PHE A 148 -7.17 -8.82 18.80
C PHE A 148 -7.17 -8.12 20.16
N ASP A 149 -8.27 -8.23 20.89
CA ASP A 149 -8.35 -7.81 22.29
C ASP A 149 -7.79 -8.89 23.25
N GLY A 150 -7.77 -8.58 24.55
CA GLY A 150 -7.29 -9.50 25.58
C GLY A 150 -8.15 -10.76 25.74
N ALA A 151 -9.40 -10.77 25.26
CA ALA A 151 -10.28 -11.94 25.23
C ALA A 151 -10.09 -12.77 23.94
N GLY A 152 -9.26 -12.29 23.00
CA GLY A 152 -9.02 -12.93 21.71
C GLY A 152 -10.08 -12.63 20.66
N LYS A 153 -10.99 -11.68 20.90
CA LYS A 153 -11.93 -11.20 19.88
C LYS A 153 -11.26 -10.18 18.97
N LEU A 154 -11.72 -10.09 17.74
CA LEU A 154 -11.24 -9.12 16.77
C LEU A 154 -11.77 -7.73 17.14
N ARG A 155 -10.86 -6.83 17.49
CA ARG A 155 -11.16 -5.44 17.84
C ARG A 155 -11.00 -4.50 16.67
N GLU A 156 -10.13 -4.83 15.73
CA GLU A 156 -9.89 -3.98 14.58
C GLU A 156 -9.55 -4.81 13.36
N ILE A 157 -10.08 -4.41 12.20
CA ILE A 157 -9.60 -4.88 10.92
C ILE A 157 -9.32 -3.70 9.98
N THR A 158 -8.14 -3.71 9.38
CA THR A 158 -7.85 -2.88 8.21
C THR A 158 -7.74 -3.78 6.99
N THR A 159 -8.34 -3.38 5.87
CA THR A 159 -8.29 -4.18 4.64
C THR A 159 -8.51 -3.30 3.42
N GLY A 160 -8.15 -3.81 2.24
CA GLY A 160 -8.44 -3.11 1.00
C GLY A 160 -7.36 -2.10 0.56
N TYR A 161 -6.21 -2.03 1.24
CA TYR A 161 -5.14 -1.04 0.98
C TYR A 161 -4.20 -1.55 -0.11
N PRO A 162 -4.26 -1.04 -1.36
CA PRO A 162 -3.40 -1.53 -2.44
C PRO A 162 -1.93 -1.20 -2.17
N MET A 163 -1.04 -2.17 -2.40
CA MET A 163 0.41 -2.06 -2.24
C MET A 163 1.14 -1.84 -3.58
N ASP A 164 0.47 -2.12 -4.71
CA ASP A 164 0.88 -1.72 -6.07
C ASP A 164 -0.35 -1.69 -6.98
N ARG A 165 -0.77 -0.49 -7.40
CA ARG A 165 -2.01 -0.28 -8.18
C ARG A 165 -1.92 -0.71 -9.64
N ARG A 166 -0.71 -1.02 -10.12
CA ARG A 166 -0.47 -1.47 -11.50
C ARG A 166 -0.80 -2.94 -11.70
N VAL A 167 -0.86 -3.72 -10.61
CA VAL A 167 -1.12 -5.15 -10.64
C VAL A 167 -2.63 -5.42 -10.69
N GLY A 168 -3.02 -6.39 -11.51
CA GLY A 168 -4.39 -6.89 -11.57
C GLY A 168 -5.28 -6.14 -12.56
N THR A 169 -6.59 -6.34 -12.44
CA THR A 169 -7.61 -5.84 -13.38
C THR A 169 -8.61 -4.88 -12.74
N THR A 170 -8.40 -4.50 -11.48
CA THR A 170 -9.37 -3.73 -10.68
C THR A 170 -9.15 -2.21 -10.73
N GLY A 171 -8.40 -1.71 -11.73
CA GLY A 171 -8.06 -0.29 -11.85
C GLY A 171 -7.29 0.27 -10.64
N GLY A 172 -6.58 -0.59 -9.91
CA GLY A 172 -5.85 -0.22 -8.69
C GLY A 172 -6.71 -0.04 -7.44
N LEU A 173 -7.99 -0.42 -7.49
CA LEU A 173 -8.85 -0.49 -6.31
C LEU A 173 -8.65 -1.82 -5.56
N GLY A 174 -8.74 -1.75 -4.23
CA GLY A 174 -8.75 -2.91 -3.35
C GLY A 174 -10.14 -3.22 -2.78
N GLY A 175 -10.24 -4.31 -2.02
CA GLY A 175 -11.44 -4.79 -1.37
C GLY A 175 -12.58 -5.07 -2.35
N LEU A 176 -13.82 -5.04 -1.87
CA LEU A 176 -14.99 -5.32 -2.70
C LEU A 176 -15.24 -4.28 -3.79
N PHE A 177 -14.78 -3.03 -3.62
CA PHE A 177 -14.78 -2.06 -4.73
C PHE A 177 -13.82 -2.49 -5.85
N GLY A 178 -12.68 -3.07 -5.51
CA GLY A 178 -11.79 -3.68 -6.50
C GLY A 178 -12.47 -4.82 -7.26
N VAL A 179 -13.13 -5.74 -6.53
CA VAL A 179 -13.89 -6.84 -7.16
C VAL A 179 -14.95 -6.31 -8.12
N LEU A 180 -15.78 -5.36 -7.69
CA LEU A 180 -16.82 -4.74 -8.51
C LEU A 180 -16.26 -4.04 -9.75
N GLU A 181 -15.17 -3.29 -9.63
CA GLU A 181 -14.49 -2.66 -10.76
C GLU A 181 -13.95 -3.72 -11.74
N GLY A 182 -13.30 -4.78 -11.23
CA GLY A 182 -12.69 -5.83 -12.04
C GLY A 182 -13.70 -6.65 -12.85
N ILE A 183 -14.92 -6.83 -12.32
CA ILE A 183 -16.03 -7.47 -13.05
C ILE A 183 -16.82 -6.45 -13.92
N GLY A 184 -16.42 -5.18 -13.88
CA GLY A 184 -16.93 -4.08 -14.69
C GLY A 184 -18.32 -3.59 -14.28
N VAL A 185 -18.58 -3.51 -12.97
CA VAL A 185 -19.72 -2.81 -12.39
C VAL A 185 -19.37 -1.32 -12.29
N PRO A 186 -20.24 -0.41 -12.76
CA PRO A 186 -19.98 1.02 -12.64
C PRO A 186 -20.05 1.45 -11.17
N LEU A 187 -18.94 2.03 -10.67
CA LEU A 187 -18.84 2.49 -9.29
C LEU A 187 -19.02 4.00 -9.16
N PRO A 188 -19.57 4.51 -8.04
CA PRO A 188 -19.71 5.95 -7.80
C PRO A 188 -18.35 6.67 -7.79
N PRO A 189 -18.03 7.53 -8.78
CA PRO A 189 -16.69 8.10 -8.90
C PRO A 189 -16.33 9.04 -7.74
N VAL A 190 -17.34 9.66 -7.11
CA VAL A 190 -17.16 10.51 -5.91
C VAL A 190 -16.62 9.76 -4.69
N VAL A 191 -16.73 8.43 -4.71
CA VAL A 191 -16.24 7.52 -3.67
C VAL A 191 -14.95 6.84 -4.09
N THR A 192 -14.80 6.52 -5.38
CA THR A 192 -13.74 5.61 -5.88
C THR A 192 -12.63 6.27 -6.70
N ARG A 193 -12.74 7.57 -7.00
CA ARG A 193 -11.74 8.32 -7.76
C ARG A 193 -11.33 9.58 -7.02
N SER A 194 -10.06 9.95 -7.13
CA SER A 194 -9.57 11.18 -6.52
C SER A 194 -10.14 12.40 -7.26
N CYS A 195 -10.21 13.56 -6.59
CA CYS A 195 -10.59 14.81 -7.26
C CYS A 195 -9.66 15.12 -8.44
N GLY A 196 -8.38 14.78 -8.33
CA GLY A 196 -7.40 14.91 -9.41
C GLY A 196 -7.73 14.05 -10.62
N ASP A 197 -8.20 12.82 -10.42
CA ASP A 197 -8.63 11.95 -11.52
C ASP A 197 -9.88 12.49 -12.20
N LEU A 198 -10.86 12.96 -11.41
CA LEU A 198 -12.13 13.47 -11.91
C LEU A 198 -11.99 14.79 -12.67
N LEU A 199 -11.18 15.70 -12.14
CA LEU A 199 -10.98 17.04 -12.70
C LEU A 199 -9.84 17.08 -13.72
N GLY A 200 -8.97 16.06 -13.73
CA GLY A 200 -7.76 15.98 -14.55
C GLY A 200 -7.96 16.35 -16.01
N PRO A 201 -8.97 15.80 -16.73
CA PRO A 201 -9.23 16.17 -18.12
C PRO A 201 -9.46 17.68 -18.32
N ALA A 202 -10.27 18.31 -17.46
CA ALA A 202 -10.55 19.74 -17.53
C ALA A 202 -9.33 20.57 -17.12
N LEU A 203 -8.62 20.17 -16.06
CA LEU A 203 -7.40 20.84 -15.61
C LEU A 203 -6.30 20.79 -16.68
N ARG A 204 -6.18 19.69 -17.44
CA ARG A 204 -5.23 19.57 -18.55
C ARG A 204 -5.54 20.51 -19.70
N LEU A 205 -6.81 20.72 -20.04
CA LEU A 205 -7.22 21.73 -21.03
C LEU A 205 -6.76 23.13 -20.63
N LEU A 206 -6.74 23.40 -19.32
CA LEU A 206 -6.26 24.66 -18.73
C LEU A 206 -4.75 24.67 -18.42
N ARG A 207 -4.01 23.59 -18.73
CA ARG A 207 -2.59 23.39 -18.37
C ARG A 207 -2.29 23.47 -16.87
N LEU A 208 -3.26 23.09 -16.04
CA LEU A 208 -3.18 23.06 -14.57
C LEU A 208 -2.93 21.66 -14.00
N ALA A 209 -2.77 20.65 -14.86
CA ALA A 209 -2.43 19.29 -14.48
C ALA A 209 -1.42 18.70 -15.47
N PRO A 210 -0.52 17.79 -15.03
CA PRO A 210 0.44 17.14 -15.91
C PRO A 210 -0.27 16.26 -16.96
N PRO A 211 0.41 15.97 -18.09
CA PRO A 211 -0.09 14.99 -19.06
C PRO A 211 -0.31 13.63 -18.38
N PRO A 212 -1.25 12.81 -18.88
CA PRO A 212 -1.39 11.45 -18.40
C PRO A 212 -0.07 10.69 -18.61
N PRO A 213 0.30 9.77 -17.70
CA PRO A 213 1.50 8.97 -17.87
C PRO A 213 1.41 8.10 -19.12
N GLU A 214 2.56 7.79 -19.72
CA GLU A 214 2.63 6.84 -20.82
C GLU A 214 2.15 5.45 -20.36
N PRO A 215 1.27 4.76 -21.12
CA PRO A 215 0.72 3.47 -20.70
C PRO A 215 1.78 2.41 -20.39
N SER A 216 2.89 2.39 -21.11
CA SER A 216 4.01 1.45 -20.90
C SER A 216 4.64 1.60 -19.51
N LEU A 217 4.57 2.78 -18.89
CA LEU A 217 5.07 3.02 -17.54
C LEU A 217 4.12 2.52 -16.44
N LEU A 218 2.89 2.15 -16.81
CA LEU A 218 1.90 1.57 -15.90
C LEU A 218 1.99 0.04 -15.89
N GLU A 219 2.76 -0.58 -16.78
CA GLU A 219 2.95 -2.03 -16.80
C GLU A 219 3.96 -2.46 -15.74
N VAL A 220 3.68 -3.59 -15.08
CA VAL A 220 4.63 -4.23 -14.15
C VAL A 220 5.56 -5.14 -14.95
N PRO A 221 6.89 -5.07 -14.75
CA PRO A 221 7.81 -6.00 -15.39
C PRO A 221 7.45 -7.47 -15.09
N ARG A 222 7.31 -8.26 -16.16
CA ARG A 222 7.08 -9.71 -16.07
C ARG A 222 8.38 -10.44 -16.32
N LEU A 223 8.91 -11.07 -15.28
CA LEU A 223 10.10 -11.92 -15.33
C LEU A 223 9.69 -13.39 -15.35
N ALA A 224 10.46 -14.22 -16.05
CA ALA A 224 10.17 -15.66 -16.12
C ALA A 224 10.68 -16.36 -14.86
N THR A 225 10.06 -17.48 -14.47
CA THR A 225 10.55 -18.27 -13.31
C THR A 225 11.98 -18.78 -13.51
N SER A 226 12.44 -18.94 -14.75
CA SER A 226 13.85 -19.25 -15.07
C SER A 226 14.83 -18.18 -14.64
N ASP A 227 14.35 -16.94 -14.42
CA ASP A 227 15.14 -15.77 -14.05
C ASP A 227 15.24 -15.63 -12.52
N ALA A 228 14.66 -16.57 -11.77
CA ALA A 228 14.56 -16.49 -10.32
C ALA A 228 15.94 -16.49 -9.66
N LEU A 229 16.21 -15.46 -8.86
CA LEU A 229 17.35 -15.37 -7.96
C LEU A 229 17.02 -16.06 -6.63
N SER A 230 18.06 -16.44 -5.88
CA SER A 230 17.87 -16.97 -4.53
C SER A 230 17.28 -15.91 -3.60
N GLU A 231 16.53 -16.35 -2.58
CA GLU A 231 15.99 -15.46 -1.55
C GLU A 231 17.08 -14.65 -0.86
N GLU A 232 18.19 -15.27 -0.45
CA GLU A 232 19.35 -14.60 0.12
C GLU A 232 19.85 -13.46 -0.78
N ARG A 233 20.01 -13.73 -2.08
CA ARG A 233 20.46 -12.73 -3.04
C ARG A 233 19.47 -11.57 -3.19
N LEU A 234 18.17 -11.86 -3.21
CA LEU A 234 17.13 -10.85 -3.31
C LEU A 234 17.11 -9.93 -2.08
N LEU A 235 17.30 -10.49 -0.87
CA LEU A 235 17.36 -9.73 0.37
C LEU A 235 18.62 -8.86 0.44
N GLU A 236 19.78 -9.36 0.00
CA GLU A 236 21.02 -8.56 -0.12
C GLU A 236 20.86 -7.38 -1.08
N LEU A 237 20.29 -7.62 -2.26
CA LEU A 237 20.04 -6.58 -3.27
C LEU A 237 19.07 -5.51 -2.75
N CYS A 238 18.03 -5.93 -2.05
CA CYS A 238 17.09 -5.01 -1.42
C CYS A 238 17.77 -4.17 -0.33
N ALA A 239 18.59 -4.77 0.52
CA ALA A 239 19.37 -4.05 1.54
C ALA A 239 20.28 -2.99 0.90
N ALA A 240 21.08 -3.38 -0.10
CA ALA A 240 21.95 -2.46 -0.81
C ALA A 240 21.17 -1.28 -1.46
N LEU A 241 19.98 -1.56 -2.02
CA LEU A 241 19.11 -0.53 -2.58
C LEU A 241 18.62 0.45 -1.50
N LEU A 242 18.12 -0.05 -0.36
CA LEU A 242 17.58 0.79 0.71
C LEU A 242 18.66 1.62 1.43
N GLU A 243 19.87 1.07 1.60
CA GLU A 243 21.00 1.76 2.22
C GLU A 243 21.53 2.92 1.38
N THR A 244 21.36 2.86 0.06
CA THR A 244 21.90 3.82 -0.91
C THR A 244 20.82 4.78 -1.42
N ASP A 245 19.86 5.08 -0.53
CA ASP A 245 18.68 5.90 -0.78
C ASP A 245 17.94 5.48 -2.06
N TYR A 246 17.53 4.21 -2.05
CA TYR A 246 16.82 3.57 -3.17
C TYR A 246 17.64 3.52 -4.48
N GLY A 247 18.96 3.44 -4.38
CA GLY A 247 19.89 3.47 -5.52
C GLY A 247 20.18 4.87 -6.06
N ALA A 248 19.75 5.95 -5.38
CA ALA A 248 20.10 7.30 -5.76
C ALA A 248 21.60 7.58 -5.58
N GLU A 249 22.21 7.05 -4.51
CA GLU A 249 23.65 7.16 -4.26
C GLU A 249 24.46 6.16 -5.11
N ARG A 250 23.82 5.10 -5.61
CA ARG A 250 24.42 4.06 -6.48
C ARG A 250 23.54 3.75 -7.70
N PRO A 251 23.49 4.65 -8.70
CA PRO A 251 22.60 4.52 -9.85
C PRO A 251 22.80 3.26 -10.72
N GLU A 252 23.94 2.59 -10.59
CA GLU A 252 24.22 1.31 -11.25
C GLU A 252 23.40 0.14 -10.68
N LEU A 253 22.83 0.29 -9.47
CA LEU A 253 21.88 -0.66 -8.90
C LEU A 253 20.51 -0.61 -9.61
N LEU A 254 20.23 0.43 -10.40
CA LEU A 254 18.99 0.59 -11.15
C LEU A 254 19.22 0.16 -12.61
N ALA A 255 18.35 -0.68 -13.16
CA ALA A 255 18.38 -1.04 -14.57
C ALA A 255 18.05 0.17 -15.45
N ASP A 256 18.45 0.16 -16.73
CA ASP A 256 18.12 1.26 -17.65
C ASP A 256 16.60 1.34 -17.92
N SER A 257 15.90 0.21 -17.81
CA SER A 257 14.44 0.08 -17.89
C SER A 257 13.72 0.42 -16.57
N PHE A 258 14.43 0.88 -15.54
CA PHE A 258 13.88 1.12 -14.21
C PHE A 258 12.65 2.04 -14.24
N THR A 259 11.65 1.66 -13.43
CA THR A 259 10.47 2.48 -13.14
C THR A 259 10.22 2.60 -11.64
N PHE A 260 9.88 3.81 -11.18
CA PHE A 260 9.34 4.04 -9.83
C PHE A 260 7.84 4.31 -9.90
N THR A 261 7.06 3.75 -8.97
CA THR A 261 5.62 4.09 -8.84
C THR A 261 5.20 4.14 -7.38
N GLY A 262 4.55 5.23 -7.00
CA GLY A 262 3.83 5.36 -5.73
C GLY A 262 2.32 5.53 -5.93
N PRO A 263 1.55 5.71 -4.84
CA PRO A 263 0.10 5.89 -4.92
C PRO A 263 -0.32 7.21 -5.58
N VAL A 264 0.60 8.17 -5.65
CA VAL A 264 0.36 9.56 -6.04
C VAL A 264 1.47 10.04 -6.98
N VAL A 265 2.72 9.77 -6.62
CA VAL A 265 3.90 10.12 -7.42
C VAL A 265 4.25 8.99 -8.38
N GLY A 266 4.55 9.34 -9.62
CA GLY A 266 4.92 8.42 -10.68
C GLY A 266 3.76 8.05 -11.61
N PRO A 267 4.03 7.18 -12.59
CA PRO A 267 5.29 6.47 -12.78
C PRO A 267 6.45 7.38 -13.25
N LEU A 268 7.68 7.10 -12.80
CA LEU A 268 8.90 7.83 -13.17
C LEU A 268 9.94 6.87 -13.77
N ARG A 269 10.67 7.31 -14.80
CA ARG A 269 11.85 6.62 -15.32
C ARG A 269 13.08 6.89 -14.45
N LYS A 270 14.15 6.10 -14.66
CA LYS A 270 15.43 6.23 -13.93
C LYS A 270 15.93 7.67 -13.82
N ALA A 271 16.04 8.41 -14.93
CA ALA A 271 16.54 9.77 -14.91
C ALA A 271 15.65 10.74 -14.09
N GLU A 272 14.33 10.63 -14.25
CA GLU A 272 13.34 11.45 -13.53
C GLU A 272 13.33 11.13 -12.03
N PHE A 273 13.44 9.85 -11.69
CA PHE A 273 13.55 9.37 -10.32
C PHE A 273 14.81 9.90 -9.65
N LEU A 274 15.98 9.76 -10.28
CA LEU A 274 17.26 10.22 -9.73
C LEU A 274 17.30 11.74 -9.55
N SER A 275 16.74 12.52 -10.48
CA SER A 275 16.60 13.98 -10.30
C SER A 275 15.64 14.30 -9.15
N SER A 276 14.48 13.64 -9.07
CA SER A 276 13.48 13.97 -8.05
C SER A 276 13.86 13.54 -6.63
N TYR A 277 14.41 12.33 -6.46
CA TYR A 277 14.81 11.77 -5.16
C TYR A 277 16.21 12.26 -4.75
N GLY A 278 17.18 12.26 -5.69
CA GLY A 278 18.56 12.63 -5.42
C GLY A 278 18.77 14.11 -5.09
N GLU A 279 17.82 14.99 -5.44
CA GLU A 279 17.86 16.40 -5.07
C GLU A 279 17.36 16.68 -3.64
N SER A 280 16.70 15.71 -3.00
CA SER A 280 16.15 15.91 -1.65
C SER A 280 17.24 15.78 -0.59
N ASN A 281 17.40 16.79 0.27
CA ASN A 281 18.38 16.76 1.36
C ASN A 281 17.76 16.21 2.66
N LEU A 282 16.94 15.16 2.56
CA LEU A 282 16.12 14.67 3.68
C LEU A 282 16.96 14.40 4.94
N ARG A 283 18.11 13.75 4.82
CA ARG A 283 18.99 13.47 5.97
C ARG A 283 19.56 14.74 6.62
N GLU A 284 19.81 15.79 5.84
CA GLU A 284 20.24 17.10 6.38
C GLU A 284 19.06 17.79 7.08
N ALA A 285 17.90 17.81 6.44
CA ALA A 285 16.69 18.47 6.93
C ALA A 285 16.12 17.82 8.20
N PHE A 286 16.34 16.51 8.35
CA PHE A 286 15.92 15.67 9.46
C PHE A 286 17.12 14.89 10.02
N PRO A 287 17.95 15.49 10.89
CA PRO A 287 19.13 14.81 11.44
C PRO A 287 18.81 13.56 12.27
N ASP A 288 17.58 13.45 12.79
CA ASP A 288 17.02 12.31 13.53
C ASP A 288 16.10 11.45 12.65
N LEU A 289 16.27 11.47 11.32
CA LEU A 289 15.44 10.68 10.39
C LEU A 289 15.65 9.18 10.61
N GLU A 290 14.58 8.50 10.98
CA GLU A 290 14.49 7.05 11.03
C GLU A 290 13.56 6.57 9.93
N TYR A 291 14.00 5.56 9.15
CA TYR A 291 13.15 4.93 8.13
C TYR A 291 12.34 3.75 8.68
N SER A 292 12.85 3.08 9.73
CA SER A 292 12.20 1.95 10.40
C SER A 292 11.77 0.82 9.45
N TYR A 293 12.69 0.43 8.54
CA TYR A 293 12.50 -0.71 7.64
C TYR A 293 12.32 -2.02 8.42
N ARG A 294 11.34 -2.83 8.01
CA ARG A 294 10.97 -4.11 8.62
C ARG A 294 10.19 -4.98 7.65
N ASP A 295 9.88 -6.21 8.07
CA ASP A 295 9.03 -7.16 7.35
C ASP A 295 9.49 -7.46 5.92
N VAL A 296 10.82 -7.51 5.73
CA VAL A 296 11.42 -7.71 4.42
C VAL A 296 11.28 -9.16 4.00
N ARG A 297 10.71 -9.40 2.81
CA ARG A 297 10.32 -10.74 2.37
C ARG A 297 10.20 -10.83 0.85
N VAL A 298 10.50 -12.01 0.30
CA VAL A 298 10.31 -12.29 -1.13
C VAL A 298 8.83 -12.51 -1.44
N CYS A 299 8.36 -11.97 -2.56
CA CYS A 299 7.01 -12.15 -3.05
C CYS A 299 6.81 -13.59 -3.55
N PRO A 300 5.78 -14.32 -3.09
CA PRO A 300 5.51 -15.66 -3.58
C PRO A 300 4.82 -15.68 -4.97
N PHE A 301 4.40 -14.53 -5.49
CA PHE A 301 3.64 -14.43 -6.75
C PHE A 301 4.39 -13.74 -7.89
N ASP A 302 5.26 -12.78 -7.58
CA ASP A 302 5.99 -11.99 -8.58
C ASP A 302 7.48 -12.34 -8.50
N VAL A 303 8.04 -12.88 -9.59
CA VAL A 303 9.44 -13.31 -9.66
C VAL A 303 10.38 -12.15 -9.32
N ASN A 304 11.38 -12.44 -8.49
CA ASN A 304 12.43 -11.52 -8.03
C ASN A 304 11.92 -10.24 -7.35
N ARG A 305 10.69 -10.24 -6.83
CA ARG A 305 10.15 -9.11 -6.10
C ARG A 305 10.35 -9.29 -4.60
N VAL A 306 10.82 -8.24 -3.94
CA VAL A 306 10.96 -8.15 -2.48
C VAL A 306 10.02 -7.07 -1.98
N TRP A 307 9.23 -7.38 -0.95
CA TRP A 307 8.39 -6.45 -0.22
C TRP A 307 9.08 -6.02 1.07
N TYR A 308 8.85 -4.78 1.49
CA TYR A 308 9.28 -4.27 2.78
C TYR A 308 8.28 -3.24 3.32
N THR A 309 8.19 -3.16 4.64
CA THR A 309 7.38 -2.15 5.34
C THR A 309 8.31 -1.13 5.99
N TYR A 310 7.90 0.13 6.02
CA TYR A 310 8.68 1.19 6.66
C TYR A 310 7.75 2.26 7.25
N SER A 311 8.27 3.02 8.21
CA SER A 311 7.55 4.12 8.87
C SER A 311 8.54 5.22 9.18
N ARG A 312 8.59 6.23 8.31
CA ARG A 312 9.53 7.34 8.46
C ARG A 312 9.14 8.23 9.64
N SER A 313 10.11 8.58 10.48
CA SER A 313 9.93 9.61 11.49
C SER A 313 11.15 10.50 11.62
N GLY A 314 10.94 11.76 11.98
CA GLY A 314 12.05 12.71 12.18
C GLY A 314 11.56 14.12 12.40
N THR A 315 12.41 14.96 12.96
CA THR A 315 12.15 16.37 13.27
C THR A 315 12.76 17.27 12.20
N HIS A 316 11.95 18.14 11.60
CA HIS A 316 12.44 19.08 10.58
C HIS A 316 13.23 20.22 11.24
N SER A 317 14.54 20.01 11.36
CA SER A 317 15.47 20.83 12.14
C SER A 317 16.46 21.64 11.29
N ALA A 318 16.59 21.35 10.00
CA ALA A 318 17.35 22.18 9.06
C ALA A 318 16.53 22.50 7.80
N THR A 319 17.07 23.34 6.91
CA THR A 319 16.40 23.69 5.65
C THR A 319 16.13 22.46 4.79
N LEU A 320 14.87 22.21 4.47
CA LEU A 320 14.44 21.20 3.51
C LEU A 320 14.45 21.77 2.09
N ARG A 321 15.21 21.14 1.19
CA ARG A 321 15.16 21.34 -0.26
C ARG A 321 14.28 20.27 -0.87
N LEU A 322 13.26 20.71 -1.60
CA LEU A 322 12.27 19.83 -2.18
C LEU A 322 11.66 20.46 -3.44
N LEU A 323 11.73 19.75 -4.57
CA LEU A 323 11.15 20.16 -5.85
C LEU A 323 11.50 21.61 -6.25
N GLY A 324 12.78 21.96 -6.17
CA GLY A 324 13.29 23.30 -6.48
C GLY A 324 12.94 24.40 -5.47
N SER A 325 12.23 24.07 -4.39
CA SER A 325 11.89 25.00 -3.31
C SER A 325 12.73 24.73 -2.05
N SER A 326 12.89 25.76 -1.22
CA SER A 326 13.55 25.65 0.09
C SER A 326 12.59 26.06 1.20
N TYR A 327 12.49 25.23 2.23
CA TYR A 327 11.63 25.46 3.38
C TYR A 327 12.48 25.60 4.65
N PRO A 328 12.27 26.66 5.45
CA PRO A 328 12.98 26.81 6.73
C PRO A 328 12.53 25.71 7.71
N PRO A 329 13.39 25.35 8.68
CA PRO A 329 13.04 24.34 9.69
C PRO A 329 11.75 24.73 10.42
N THR A 330 10.80 23.81 10.47
CA THR A 330 9.50 24.04 11.11
C THR A 330 9.48 23.60 12.56
N GLY A 331 10.46 22.81 13.00
CA GLY A 331 10.50 22.19 14.33
C GLY A 331 9.43 21.12 14.54
N LYS A 332 8.61 20.81 13.51
CA LYS A 332 7.58 19.77 13.59
C LYS A 332 8.18 18.40 13.35
N ARG A 333 7.64 17.41 14.05
CA ARG A 333 7.95 16.00 13.84
C ARG A 333 7.07 15.43 12.73
N TRP A 334 7.68 14.74 11.79
CA TRP A 334 7.01 13.87 10.84
C TRP A 334 6.88 12.48 11.44
N GLU A 335 5.67 11.92 11.41
CA GLU A 335 5.38 10.54 11.81
C GLU A 335 4.53 9.89 10.72
N ALA A 336 5.16 9.14 9.82
CA ALA A 336 4.48 8.43 8.76
C ALA A 336 3.69 7.21 9.30
N PRO A 337 2.52 6.88 8.70
CA PRO A 337 1.90 5.58 8.92
C PRO A 337 2.82 4.44 8.45
N PRO A 338 2.50 3.18 8.77
CA PRO A 338 3.06 2.04 8.05
C PRO A 338 2.80 2.19 6.55
N GLU A 339 3.89 2.25 5.79
CA GLU A 339 3.89 2.27 4.33
C GLU A 339 4.55 0.99 3.81
N CYS A 340 4.13 0.53 2.63
CA CYS A 340 4.76 -0.55 1.92
C CYS A 340 5.56 -0.03 0.72
N GLY A 341 6.72 -0.65 0.51
CA GLY A 341 7.46 -0.57 -0.75
C GLY A 341 7.80 -1.95 -1.28
N SER A 342 8.28 -1.99 -2.52
CA SER A 342 8.84 -3.20 -3.13
C SER A 342 9.90 -2.90 -4.15
N ALA A 343 10.86 -3.81 -4.30
CA ALA A 343 11.86 -3.76 -5.36
C ALA A 343 11.81 -5.07 -6.15
N GLN A 344 11.84 -4.99 -7.48
CA GLN A 344 11.93 -6.15 -8.38
C GLN A 344 13.25 -6.11 -9.14
N PHE A 345 13.95 -7.25 -9.21
CA PHE A 345 15.30 -7.34 -9.76
C PHE A 345 15.38 -8.19 -11.03
N ASP A 346 16.17 -7.75 -12.00
CA ASP A 346 16.51 -8.57 -13.18
C ASP A 346 17.51 -9.70 -12.83
N THR A 347 17.87 -10.52 -13.82
CA THR A 347 18.84 -11.63 -13.68
C THR A 347 20.24 -11.17 -13.27
N GLU A 348 20.60 -9.92 -13.56
CA GLU A 348 21.86 -9.30 -13.16
C GLU A 348 21.81 -8.70 -11.74
N GLY A 349 20.63 -8.70 -11.11
CA GLY A 349 20.41 -8.13 -9.79
C GLY A 349 20.21 -6.61 -9.78
N ARG A 350 19.90 -5.99 -10.92
CA ARG A 350 19.56 -4.56 -10.99
C ARG A 350 18.06 -4.37 -10.78
N CYS A 351 17.68 -3.32 -10.08
CA CYS A 351 16.29 -2.98 -9.82
C CYS A 351 15.62 -2.49 -11.11
N VAL A 352 14.57 -3.20 -11.56
CA VAL A 352 13.75 -2.85 -12.74
C VAL A 352 12.45 -2.15 -12.37
N ALA A 353 11.93 -2.38 -11.16
CA ALA A 353 10.75 -1.70 -10.65
C ALA A 353 10.85 -1.47 -9.14
N LEU A 354 10.55 -0.25 -8.73
CA LEU A 354 10.49 0.17 -7.33
C LEU A 354 9.12 0.75 -7.02
N THR A 355 8.54 0.37 -5.88
CA THR A 355 7.35 1.01 -5.33
C THR A 355 7.61 1.60 -3.95
N GLY A 356 6.89 2.66 -3.63
CA GLY A 356 6.93 3.29 -2.32
C GLY A 356 5.78 4.28 -2.12
N GLY A 357 5.45 4.59 -0.89
CA GLY A 357 4.39 5.54 -0.55
C GLY A 357 3.06 4.90 -0.18
N TYR A 358 2.89 3.59 -0.36
CA TYR A 358 1.60 2.92 -0.22
C TYR A 358 1.24 2.73 1.26
N VAL A 359 0.35 3.58 1.77
CA VAL A 359 -0.16 3.51 3.14
C VAL A 359 -0.90 2.20 3.40
N MET A 360 -0.61 1.55 4.51
CA MET A 360 -1.25 0.30 4.95
C MET A 360 -2.33 0.52 6.02
N ASP A 361 -2.28 1.66 6.72
CA ASP A 361 -3.33 2.13 7.63
C ASP A 361 -3.30 3.66 7.74
N ARG A 362 -4.37 4.30 7.28
CA ARG A 362 -4.45 5.77 7.21
C ARG A 362 -4.69 6.47 8.55
N ARG A 363 -4.97 5.72 9.62
CA ARG A 363 -5.25 6.28 10.95
C ARG A 363 -3.99 6.50 11.78
N MET A 364 -2.88 5.90 11.35
CA MET A 364 -1.61 6.01 12.05
C MET A 364 -0.80 7.21 11.56
N GLY A 365 0.04 7.73 12.45
CA GLY A 365 0.89 8.88 12.16
C GLY A 365 0.14 10.20 12.08
N ASN A 366 0.86 11.25 11.68
CA ASN A 366 0.36 12.63 11.64
C ASN A 366 0.27 13.21 10.23
N THR A 367 0.26 12.34 9.22
CA THR A 367 0.28 12.70 7.80
C THR A 367 -1.11 12.78 7.17
N GLU A 368 -2.16 12.73 7.99
CA GLU A 368 -3.56 12.71 7.55
C GLU A 368 -3.89 11.57 6.58
N GLY A 369 -3.25 10.42 6.77
CA GLY A 369 -3.44 9.24 5.94
C GLY A 369 -2.75 9.29 4.58
N LEU A 370 -1.87 10.27 4.34
CA LEU A 370 -1.04 10.34 3.14
C LEU A 370 0.34 9.73 3.39
N GLY A 371 0.87 9.02 2.40
CA GLY A 371 2.22 8.44 2.45
C GLY A 371 3.24 9.29 1.70
N GLY A 372 4.50 8.87 1.78
CA GLY A 372 5.60 9.44 1.01
C GLY A 372 5.74 10.96 1.18
N LEU A 373 6.11 11.62 0.08
CA LEU A 373 6.32 13.06 0.01
C LEU A 373 5.10 13.87 0.46
N PHE A 374 3.90 13.45 0.07
CA PHE A 374 2.67 14.16 0.41
C PHE A 374 2.39 14.12 1.91
N GLY A 375 2.61 12.97 2.54
CA GLY A 375 2.48 12.83 3.99
C GLY A 375 3.46 13.70 4.76
N MET A 376 4.71 13.77 4.30
CA MET A 376 5.73 14.65 4.89
C MET A 376 5.30 16.12 4.81
N CYS A 377 4.90 16.60 3.63
CA CYS A 377 4.48 17.99 3.44
C CYS A 377 3.32 18.36 4.37
N VAL A 378 2.33 17.47 4.50
CA VAL A 378 1.18 17.65 5.40
C VAL A 378 1.62 17.72 6.86
N ALA A 379 2.46 16.79 7.34
CA ALA A 379 2.95 16.77 8.72
C ALA A 379 3.73 18.05 9.07
N LEU A 380 4.53 18.56 8.13
CA LEU A 380 5.29 19.79 8.32
C LEU A 380 4.44 21.06 8.17
N GLY A 381 3.26 20.96 7.54
CA GLY A 381 2.44 22.12 7.17
C GLY A 381 3.10 22.98 6.10
N ILE A 382 3.84 22.36 5.18
CA ILE A 382 4.38 23.01 3.99
C ILE A 382 3.54 22.64 2.74
N PRO A 383 3.61 23.43 1.66
CA PRO A 383 2.91 23.11 0.43
C PRO A 383 3.22 21.70 -0.08
N THR A 384 2.17 20.99 -0.50
CA THR A 384 2.29 19.75 -1.26
C THR A 384 2.59 20.06 -2.73
N PRO A 385 3.19 19.13 -3.50
CA PRO A 385 3.50 19.35 -4.93
C PRO A 385 2.29 19.80 -5.74
N TYR A 386 1.11 19.31 -5.36
CA TYR A 386 -0.18 19.84 -5.78
C TYR A 386 -1.16 19.72 -4.61
N PRO A 387 -2.25 20.51 -4.58
CA PRO A 387 -3.14 20.57 -3.43
C PRO A 387 -3.61 19.19 -2.93
N ALA A 388 -3.46 18.95 -1.62
CA ALA A 388 -3.78 17.66 -0.99
C ALA A 388 -5.25 17.21 -1.13
N TRP A 389 -6.17 18.12 -1.47
CA TRP A 389 -7.55 17.75 -1.76
C TRP A 389 -7.70 17.05 -3.12
N LEU A 390 -6.75 17.24 -4.05
CA LEU A 390 -6.74 16.56 -5.34
C LEU A 390 -6.37 15.07 -5.23
N VAL A 391 -5.58 14.68 -4.24
CA VAL A 391 -5.20 13.26 -4.01
C VAL A 391 -6.24 12.47 -3.23
N ARG A 392 -7.33 13.13 -2.83
CA ARG A 392 -8.43 12.54 -2.04
C ARG A 392 -9.69 12.47 -2.87
N THR A 393 -10.57 11.55 -2.54
CA THR A 393 -11.90 11.49 -3.15
C THR A 393 -12.76 12.66 -2.66
N PRO A 394 -13.78 13.08 -3.43
CA PRO A 394 -14.75 14.08 -2.98
C PRO A 394 -15.34 13.74 -1.59
N GLN A 395 -15.70 12.48 -1.36
CA GLN A 395 -16.21 12.03 -0.07
C GLN A 395 -15.21 12.21 1.07
N GLN A 396 -13.94 11.83 0.87
CA GLN A 396 -12.90 12.01 1.90
C GLN A 396 -12.69 13.48 2.23
N ASN A 397 -12.70 14.37 1.22
CA ASN A 397 -12.61 15.81 1.45
C ASN A 397 -13.81 16.32 2.26
N TRP A 398 -15.03 15.87 1.94
CA TRP A 398 -16.23 16.25 2.68
C TRP A 398 -16.19 15.81 4.15
N GLN A 399 -15.82 14.55 4.41
CA GLN A 399 -15.69 14.02 5.77
C GLN A 399 -14.71 14.84 6.61
N ARG A 400 -13.60 15.29 6.01
CA ARG A 400 -12.61 16.13 6.70
C ARG A 400 -13.13 17.52 7.03
N LEU A 401 -13.89 18.14 6.13
CA LEU A 401 -14.54 19.42 6.41
C LEU A 401 -15.50 19.32 7.60
N LEU A 402 -16.24 18.21 7.71
CA LEU A 402 -17.13 17.96 8.84
C LEU A 402 -16.38 17.70 10.15
N ALA A 403 -15.24 17.01 10.11
CA ALA A 403 -14.42 16.74 11.29
C ALA A 403 -13.64 17.98 11.81
N SER A 404 -13.51 19.02 10.98
CA SER A 404 -12.84 20.28 11.34
C SER A 404 -13.77 21.35 11.95
N ARG A 405 -15.05 21.01 12.14
CA ARG A 405 -16.06 21.81 12.85
C ARG A 405 -16.35 21.14 14.19
#